data_AF-A0A9E4C781-F1
#
_entry.id   AF-A0A9E4C781-F1
#
_cell.length_a   1.000
_cell.length_b   1.000
_cell.length_c   1.000
_cell.angle_alpha   90.00
_cell.angle_beta   90.00
_cell.angle_gamma   90.00
#
_symmetry.space_group_name_H-M   'P 1'
#
loop_
_entity.id
_entity.type
_entity.pdbx_description
1 polymer ?
#
loop_
_entity_poly.entity_id
_entity_poly.type
_entity_poly.pdbx_seq_one_letter_code
_entity_poly.pdbx_strand_id
1 'polypeptide(L)'
;MISGIFSGLAGFLWVFYNSYVAPTDVELVTSFNALLMVSLGGPGTLAGPLLGSTIFVILDNSVNMFTERSLTVVGCIYIVVVLFAPEGIMGFIKQLRTKAQEANNE
;
A
#
# COMPACT_ATOMS: atom_id res chain seq x y z
N MET A 1 -9.67 -2.55 20.65
CA MET A 1 -9.36 -1.42 21.56
C MET A 1 -7.90 -0.99 21.47
N ILE A 2 -6.92 -1.90 21.60
CA ILE A 2 -5.49 -1.56 21.46
C ILE A 2 -5.15 -0.93 20.10
N SER A 3 -5.71 -1.46 19.00
CA SER A 3 -5.53 -0.88 17.66
C SER A 3 -6.04 0.56 17.54
N GLY A 4 -7.09 0.92 18.28
CA GLY A 4 -7.64 2.29 18.28
C GLY A 4 -6.72 3.30 18.95
N ILE A 5 -6.04 2.89 20.03
CA ILE A 5 -5.04 3.72 20.70
C ILE A 5 -3.85 3.98 19.75
N PHE A 6 -3.34 2.92 19.10
CA PHE A 6 -2.25 3.06 18.14
C PHE A 6 -2.64 3.90 16.91
N SER A 7 -3.84 3.72 16.37
CA SER A 7 -4.32 4.49 15.23
C SER A 7 -4.51 5.98 15.57
N GLY A 8 -5.02 6.29 16.77
CA GLY A 8 -5.15 7.66 17.25
C GLY A 8 -3.80 8.34 17.48
N LEU A 9 -2.85 7.61 18.06
CA LEU A 9 -1.49 8.12 18.30
C LEU A 9 -0.75 8.39 16.97
N ALA A 10 -0.88 7.50 16.00
CA ALA A 10 -0.30 7.66 14.67
C ALA A 10 -0.85 8.89 13.95
N GLY A 11 -2.17 9.13 14.00
CA GLY A 11 -2.79 10.32 13.42
C GLY A 11 -2.31 11.62 14.08
N PHE A 12 -2.23 11.65 15.41
CA PHE A 12 -1.70 12.80 16.15
C PHE A 12 -0.25 13.11 15.76
N LEU A 13 0.60 12.08 15.69
CA LEU A 13 2.01 12.23 15.34
C LEU A 13 2.19 12.70 13.89
N TRP A 14 1.35 12.22 12.97
CA TRP A 14 1.38 12.59 11.56
C TRP A 14 1.05 14.08 11.34
N VAL A 15 0.07 14.62 12.06
CA VAL A 15 -0.26 16.06 12.03
C VAL A 15 0.90 16.89 12.57
N PHE A 16 1.51 16.45 13.68
CA PHE A 16 2.65 17.14 14.28
C PHE A 16 3.87 17.14 13.35
N TYR A 17 4.11 16.04 12.65
CA TYR A 17 5.19 15.89 11.68
C TYR A 17 5.01 16.80 10.47
N ASN A 18 3.80 16.87 9.91
CA ASN A 18 3.56 17.69 8.72
C ASN A 18 3.41 19.19 9.04
N SER A 19 3.07 19.56 10.29
CA SER A 19 2.92 20.96 10.78
C SER A 19 1.94 21.86 10.00
N TYR A 20 1.43 21.41 8.86
CA TYR A 20 0.50 22.06 7.98
C TYR A 20 -0.41 20.98 7.40
N VAL A 21 -1.72 21.15 7.57
CA VAL A 21 -2.73 20.26 6.99
C VAL A 21 -3.35 21.02 5.83
N ALA A 22 -3.02 20.62 4.61
CA ALA A 22 -3.60 21.21 3.41
C ALA A 22 -4.88 20.44 3.02
N PRO A 23 -5.88 21.08 2.38
CA PRO A 23 -7.05 20.37 1.86
C PRO A 23 -6.71 19.23 0.89
N THR A 24 -5.52 19.31 0.27
CA THR A 24 -4.96 18.27 -0.60
C THR A 24 -4.67 16.96 0.15
N ASP A 25 -4.44 17.00 1.47
CA ASP A 25 -4.11 15.80 2.25
C ASP A 25 -5.33 14.92 2.52
N VAL A 26 -6.53 15.50 2.50
CA VAL A 26 -7.81 14.80 2.68
C VAL A 26 -8.59 14.64 1.37
N GLU A 27 -7.92 14.90 0.25
CA GLU A 27 -8.52 14.79 -1.07
C GLU A 27 -8.75 13.32 -1.46
N LEU A 28 -9.58 13.10 -2.48
CA LEU A 28 -9.93 11.77 -2.98
C LEU A 28 -8.69 10.90 -3.27
N VAL A 29 -7.61 11.55 -3.68
CA VAL A 29 -6.31 10.97 -4.02
C VAL A 29 -5.69 10.24 -2.83
N THR A 30 -5.75 10.81 -1.63
CA THR A 30 -5.22 10.17 -0.41
C THR A 30 -5.99 8.89 -0.09
N SER A 31 -7.32 8.93 -0.23
CA SER A 31 -8.16 7.74 -0.05
C SER A 31 -7.84 6.68 -1.09
N PHE A 32 -7.57 7.09 -2.33
CA PHE A 32 -7.13 6.20 -3.39
C PHE A 32 -5.80 5.55 -3.04
N ASN A 33 -4.79 6.33 -2.63
CA ASN A 33 -3.48 5.83 -2.19
C ASN A 33 -3.60 4.80 -1.06
N ALA A 34 -4.49 5.01 -0.09
CA ALA A 34 -4.77 4.02 0.95
C ALA A 34 -5.34 2.71 0.37
N LEU A 35 -6.25 2.80 -0.60
CA LEU A 35 -6.75 1.62 -1.32
C LEU A 35 -5.64 0.95 -2.14
N LEU A 36 -4.71 1.72 -2.73
CA LEU A 36 -3.55 1.18 -3.46
C LEU A 36 -2.72 0.29 -2.56
N MET A 37 -2.33 0.80 -1.38
CA MET A 37 -1.50 0.06 -0.42
C MET A 37 -2.17 -1.26 0.02
N VAL A 38 -3.49 -1.24 0.23
CA VAL A 38 -4.25 -2.44 0.64
C VAL A 38 -4.45 -3.41 -0.52
N SER A 39 -4.75 -2.91 -1.72
CA SER A 39 -4.99 -3.72 -2.91
C SER A 39 -3.71 -4.39 -3.41
N LEU A 40 -2.58 -3.66 -3.44
CA LEU A 40 -1.23 -4.20 -3.71
C LEU A 40 -0.85 -5.32 -2.75
N GLY A 41 -1.16 -5.12 -1.46
CA GLY A 41 -0.85 -6.07 -0.40
C GLY A 41 -1.66 -7.36 -0.48
N GLY A 42 -2.91 -7.27 -0.93
CA GLY A 42 -3.88 -8.36 -1.02
C GLY A 42 -4.89 -8.36 0.14
N PRO A 43 -6.20 -8.49 -0.14
CA PRO A 43 -7.23 -8.50 0.89
C PRO A 43 -7.21 -9.84 1.65
N GLY A 44 -6.96 -9.81 2.96
CA GLY A 44 -7.15 -10.99 3.82
C GLY A 44 -6.14 -11.21 4.94
N THR A 45 -5.05 -10.44 5.02
CA THR A 45 -4.11 -10.54 6.17
C THR A 45 -3.53 -9.18 6.55
N LEU A 46 -3.12 -9.00 7.81
CA LEU A 46 -2.42 -7.79 8.28
C LEU A 46 -1.03 -7.60 7.63
N ALA A 47 -0.38 -8.69 7.21
CA ALA A 47 0.95 -8.65 6.61
C ALA A 47 0.93 -8.15 5.15
N GLY A 48 -0.20 -8.28 4.45
CA GLY A 48 -0.38 -7.81 3.08
C GLY A 48 -0.28 -6.29 2.96
N PRO A 49 -1.13 -5.52 3.65
CA PRO A 49 -1.07 -4.06 3.66
C PRO A 49 0.27 -3.52 4.15
N LEU A 50 0.99 -4.24 5.02
CA LEU A 50 2.31 -3.84 5.51
C LEU A 50 3.37 -3.90 4.40
N LEU A 51 3.38 -4.99 3.62
CA LEU A 51 4.27 -5.14 2.47
C LEU A 51 3.84 -4.24 1.30
N GLY A 52 2.54 -4.17 1.04
CA GLY A 52 1.94 -3.34 0.01
C GLY A 52 2.21 -1.84 0.23
N SER A 53 2.11 -1.36 1.48
CA SER A 53 2.43 0.02 1.82
C SER A 53 3.92 0.33 1.66
N THR A 54 4.80 -0.59 2.07
CA THR A 54 6.25 -0.42 1.93
C THR A 54 6.65 -0.28 0.46
N ILE A 55 6.15 -1.18 -0.41
CA ILE A 55 6.46 -1.13 -1.85
C ILE A 55 5.84 0.10 -2.49
N PHE A 56 4.58 0.42 -2.17
CA PHE A 56 3.91 1.59 -2.70
C PHE A 56 4.66 2.87 -2.33
N VAL A 57 5.06 3.04 -1.07
CA VAL A 57 5.79 4.24 -0.60
C VAL A 57 7.15 4.37 -1.30
N ILE A 58 7.88 3.27 -1.50
CA ILE A 58 9.16 3.30 -2.22
C ILE A 58 8.94 3.72 -3.68
N LEU A 59 7.89 3.17 -4.31
CA LEU A 59 7.56 3.45 -5.69
C LEU A 59 7.10 4.90 -5.87
N ASP A 60 6.19 5.37 -5.01
CA ASP A 60 5.68 6.74 -4.98
C ASP A 60 6.81 7.74 -4.73
N ASN A 61 7.70 7.47 -3.76
CA ASN A 61 8.86 8.31 -3.50
C ASN A 61 9.81 8.36 -4.71
N SER A 62 10.06 7.23 -5.37
CA SER A 62 10.88 7.18 -6.59
C SER A 62 10.26 7.97 -7.74
N VAL A 63 8.94 7.91 -7.91
CA VAL A 63 8.20 8.64 -8.96
C VAL A 63 8.17 10.14 -8.65
N ASN A 64 7.91 10.53 -7.41
CA ASN A 64 7.94 11.92 -6.95
C ASN A 64 9.31 12.57 -7.19
N MET A 65 10.40 11.80 -7.07
CA MET A 65 11.76 12.30 -7.31
C MET A 65 12.03 12.70 -8.77
N PHE A 66 11.28 12.14 -9.73
CA PHE A 66 11.48 12.38 -11.16
C PHE A 66 10.40 13.29 -11.80
N THR A 67 9.23 13.51 -11.19
CA THR A 67 8.15 14.30 -11.84
C THR A 67 7.20 14.95 -10.81
N GLU A 68 7.03 16.28 -10.85
CA GLU A 68 6.02 17.04 -10.07
C GLU A 68 4.55 16.72 -10.41
N ARG A 69 4.29 15.80 -11.35
CA ARG A 69 2.97 15.41 -11.87
C ARG A 69 2.57 13.99 -11.43
N SER A 70 2.83 13.70 -10.15
CA SER A 70 2.79 12.35 -9.56
C SER A 70 1.43 11.66 -9.64
N LEU A 71 0.32 12.40 -9.61
CA LEU A 71 -1.03 11.80 -9.63
C LEU A 71 -1.31 10.95 -10.88
N THR A 72 -0.87 11.40 -12.06
CA THR A 72 -1.14 10.67 -13.32
C THR A 72 -0.31 9.39 -13.38
N VAL A 73 0.92 9.44 -12.90
CA VAL A 73 1.84 8.30 -12.90
C VAL A 73 1.39 7.26 -11.88
N VAL A 74 1.04 7.69 -10.66
CA VAL A 74 0.48 6.83 -9.62
C VAL A 74 -0.81 6.14 -10.08
N GLY A 75 -1.71 6.87 -10.75
CA GLY A 75 -2.93 6.30 -11.33
C GLY A 75 -2.66 5.28 -12.46
N CYS A 76 -1.70 5.54 -13.35
CA CYS A 76 -1.29 4.57 -14.38
C CYS A 76 -0.68 3.31 -13.76
N ILE A 77 0.21 3.46 -12.80
CA ILE A 77 0.82 2.35 -12.07
C ILE A 77 -0.26 1.51 -11.39
N TYR A 78 -1.26 2.14 -10.79
CA TYR A 78 -2.38 1.41 -10.19
C TYR A 78 -3.11 0.52 -11.18
N ILE A 79 -3.48 1.06 -12.34
CA ILE A 79 -4.20 0.32 -13.37
C ILE A 79 -3.38 -0.91 -13.80
N VAL A 80 -2.07 -0.73 -14.03
CA VAL A 80 -1.15 -1.82 -14.37
C VAL A 80 -1.11 -2.86 -13.26
N VAL A 81 -0.93 -2.43 -12.02
CA VAL A 81 -0.84 -3.33 -10.86
C VAL A 81 -2.12 -4.14 -10.66
N VAL A 82 -3.30 -3.50 -10.73
CA VAL A 82 -4.58 -4.20 -10.55
C VAL A 82 -4.86 -5.17 -11.70
N LEU A 83 -4.47 -4.82 -12.92
CA LEU A 83 -4.62 -5.71 -14.08
C LEU A 83 -3.67 -6.91 -14.02
N PHE A 84 -2.43 -6.73 -13.60
CA PHE A 84 -1.42 -7.79 -13.59
C PHE A 84 -1.37 -8.61 -12.30
N ALA A 85 -1.81 -8.04 -11.16
CA ALA A 85 -1.73 -8.68 -9.85
C ALA A 85 -3.02 -8.44 -9.00
N PRO A 86 -4.20 -8.90 -9.45
CA PRO A 86 -5.47 -8.68 -8.76
C PRO A 86 -5.57 -9.37 -7.38
N GLU A 87 -4.78 -10.42 -7.13
CA GLU A 87 -4.70 -11.09 -5.81
C GLU A 87 -3.68 -10.44 -4.85
N GLY A 88 -2.97 -9.41 -5.30
CA GLY A 88 -1.89 -8.77 -4.55
C GLY A 88 -0.70 -9.69 -4.28
N ILE A 89 0.28 -9.18 -3.52
CA ILE A 89 1.49 -9.91 -3.13
C ILE A 89 1.14 -11.14 -2.28
N MET A 90 0.05 -11.07 -1.49
CA MET A 90 -0.43 -12.22 -0.72
C MET A 90 -0.83 -13.41 -1.59
N GLY A 91 -1.41 -13.19 -2.78
CA GLY A 91 -1.75 -14.25 -3.73
C GLY A 91 -0.51 -15.00 -4.19
N PHE A 92 0.56 -14.26 -4.52
CA PHE A 92 1.85 -14.82 -4.93
C PHE A 92 2.53 -15.61 -3.80
N ILE A 93 2.50 -15.08 -2.56
CA ILE A 93 3.07 -15.76 -1.39
C ILE A 93 2.27 -17.04 -1.06
N LYS A 94 0.94 -17.02 -1.18
CA LYS A 94 0.12 -18.22 -0.96
C LYS A 94 0.48 -19.32 -1.96
N GLN A 95 0.61 -18.97 -3.24
CA GLN A 95 0.98 -19.92 -4.30
C GLN A 95 2.39 -20.49 -4.09
N LEU A 96 3.36 -19.67 -3.65
CA LEU A 96 4.71 -20.13 -3.32
C LEU A 96 4.73 -21.05 -2.10
N ARG A 97 3.91 -20.77 -1.08
CA ARG A 97 3.82 -21.62 0.12
C ARG A 97 3.15 -22.96 -0.18
N THR A 98 2.15 -22.97 -1.06
CA THR A 98 1.52 -24.20 -1.57
C THR A 98 2.53 -25.03 -2.38
N LYS A 99 3.28 -24.43 -3.30
CA LYS A 99 4.33 -25.13 -4.06
C LYS A 99 5.48 -25.63 -3.19
N ALA A 100 5.87 -24.91 -2.15
CA ALA A 100 6.91 -25.34 -1.22
C ALA A 100 6.45 -26.50 -0.31
N GLN A 101 5.15 -26.64 -0.04
CA GLN A 101 4.59 -27.81 0.65
C GLN A 101 4.48 -29.03 -0.26
N GLU A 102 4.26 -28.85 -1.56
CA GLU A 102 4.28 -29.95 -2.53
C GLU A 102 5.69 -30.52 -2.70
N ALA A 103 6.73 -29.67 -2.76
CA ALA A 103 8.12 -30.10 -2.92
C ALA A 103 8.77 -30.74 -1.66
N ASN A 104 8.14 -30.62 -0.49
CA ASN A 104 8.64 -31.23 0.76
C ASN A 104 7.88 -32.51 1.14
N ASN A 105 6.91 -32.92 0.32
CA ASN A 105 6.18 -34.19 0.44
C ASN A 105 6.59 -35.20 -0.65
N GLU A 106 7.61 -34.89 -1.46
CA GLU A 106 8.29 -35.81 -2.38
C GLU A 106 9.63 -36.28 -1.79
#